data_AF-A0A6G0XZ49-F1
#
_entry.id   AF-A0A6G0XZ49-F1
#
_cell.length_a   1.000
_cell.length_b   1.000
_cell.length_c   1.000
_cell.angle_alpha   90.00
_cell.angle_beta   90.00
_cell.angle_gamma   90.00
#
_symmetry.space_group_name_H-M   'P 1'
#
loop_
_entity.id
_entity.type
_entity.pdbx_description
1 polymer ?
#
loop_
_entity_poly.entity_id
_entity_poly.type
_entity_poly.pdbx_seq_one_letter_code
_entity_poly.pdbx_strand_id
1 'polypeptide(L)' 'MMGISRNAAKCASLHLSGRRPAGVQDTRFNLNGSPLRPLAEGDAAIFLGAQVGFSVVPPLSILAENIDIGQRIAQSKLAP' A
#
# COMPACT_ATOMS: atom_id res chain seq x y z
N MET A 1 7.57 3.06 -33.63
CA MET A 1 7.52 3.71 -32.30
C MET A 1 7.38 2.61 -31.26
N MET A 2 8.46 2.18 -30.61
CA MET A 2 8.39 1.17 -29.54
C MET A 2 7.82 1.81 -28.28
N GLY A 3 6.49 1.86 -28.20
CA GLY A 3 5.80 2.36 -27.02
C GLY A 3 5.87 1.31 -25.91
N ILE A 4 6.67 1.56 -24.89
CA ILE A 4 6.54 0.86 -23.61
C ILE A 4 5.19 1.28 -23.03
N SER A 5 4.15 0.47 -23.24
CA SER A 5 2.85 0.68 -22.61
C SER A 5 2.87 0.06 -21.21
N ARG A 6 2.41 0.81 -20.19
CA ARG A 6 2.25 0.26 -18.84
C ARG A 6 1.05 -0.67 -18.82
N ASN A 7 1.26 -1.89 -18.33
CA ASN A 7 0.22 -2.89 -18.16
C ASN A 7 -0.54 -2.63 -16.85
N ALA A 8 -1.79 -2.14 -16.95
CA ALA A 8 -2.65 -1.86 -15.81
C ALA A 8 -2.91 -3.09 -14.92
N ALA A 9 -2.92 -4.31 -15.48
CA ALA A 9 -3.11 -5.54 -14.72
C ALA A 9 -1.92 -5.86 -13.79
N LYS A 10 -0.76 -5.21 -13.98
CA LYS A 10 0.40 -5.31 -13.09
C LYS A 10 0.50 -4.14 -12.10
N CYS A 11 -0.48 -3.25 -12.09
CA CYS A 11 -0.52 -2.08 -11.23
C CYS A 11 -1.63 -2.21 -10.18
N ALA A 12 -1.45 -1.56 -9.04
CA ALA A 12 -2.44 -1.42 -8.00
C ALA A 12 -2.45 0.02 -7.47
N SER A 13 -3.56 0.43 -6.85
CA SER A 13 -3.72 1.77 -6.28
C SER A 13 -4.09 1.71 -4.80
N LEU A 14 -3.51 2.59 -4.00
CA LEU A 14 -3.86 2.79 -2.59
C LEU A 14 -4.21 4.27 -2.38
N HIS A 15 -5.41 4.54 -1.86
CA HIS A 15 -5.84 5.91 -1.52
C HIS A 15 -6.00 6.03 -0.02
N LEU A 16 -5.17 6.88 0.59
CA LEU A 16 -5.20 7.18 2.02
C LEU A 16 -5.73 8.60 2.23
N SER A 17 -6.65 8.75 3.18
CA SER A 17 -7.20 10.04 3.59
C SER A 17 -7.23 10.14 5.11
N GLY A 18 -6.86 11.29 5.64
CA GLY A 18 -7.02 11.61 7.07
C GLY A 18 -8.44 12.08 7.44
N ARG A 19 -9.36 12.17 6.47
CA ARG A 19 -10.77 12.53 6.73
C ARG A 19 -11.48 11.35 7.37
N ARG A 20 -12.34 11.61 8.36
CA ARG A 20 -13.13 10.56 9.00
C ARG A 20 -14.24 10.03 8.08
N PRO A 21 -14.48 8.70 8.04
CA PRO A 21 -13.70 7.65 8.69
C PRO A 21 -12.30 7.52 8.07
N ALA A 22 -11.28 7.55 8.93
CA ALA A 22 -9.88 7.47 8.50
C ALA A 22 -9.58 6.06 7.99
N GLY A 23 -8.71 5.97 6.98
CA GLY A 23 -8.31 4.68 6.40
C GLY A 23 -8.30 4.70 4.87
N VAL A 24 -8.24 3.49 4.32
CA VAL A 24 -8.22 3.26 2.87
C VAL A 24 -9.56 3.66 2.27
N GLN A 25 -9.52 4.48 1.22
CA GLN A 25 -10.71 4.98 0.53
C GLN A 25 -11.05 4.08 -0.66
N ASP A 26 -12.33 3.83 -0.89
CA ASP A 26 -12.83 3.15 -2.09
C ASP A 26 -12.85 4.12 -3.29
N THR A 27 -11.66 4.41 -3.82
CA THR A 27 -11.48 5.27 -4.99
C THR A 27 -10.91 4.47 -6.14
N ARG A 28 -11.54 4.58 -7.31
CA ARG A 28 -11.08 3.92 -8.54
C ARG A 28 -10.17 4.85 -9.33
N PHE A 29 -8.93 4.42 -9.51
CA PHE A 29 -7.97 5.07 -10.40
C PHE A 29 -7.90 4.33 -11.73
N ASN A 30 -7.67 5.06 -12.81
CA ASN A 30 -7.52 4.49 -14.15
C ASN A 30 -6.10 4.75 -14.68
N LEU A 31 -5.53 3.76 -15.35
CA LEU A 31 -4.31 3.87 -16.12
C LEU A 31 -4.64 3.61 -17.59
N ASN A 32 -4.47 4.61 -18.45
CA ASN A 32 -4.81 4.54 -19.88
C ASN A 32 -6.26 4.05 -20.13
N GLY A 33 -7.20 4.49 -19.30
CA GLY A 33 -8.62 4.10 -19.39
C GLY A 33 -8.96 2.73 -18.78
N SER A 34 -7.97 1.94 -18.36
CA SER A 34 -8.20 0.69 -17.62
C SER A 34 -8.21 0.92 -16.11
N PRO A 35 -9.18 0.38 -15.35
CA PRO A 35 -9.20 0.51 -13.90
C PRO A 35 -8.03 -0.23 -13.26
N LEU A 36 -7.44 0.38 -12.23
CA LEU A 36 -6.44 -0.24 -11.38
C LEU A 36 -7.12 -1.04 -10.27
N ARG A 37 -6.47 -2.12 -9.83
CA ARG A 37 -6.90 -2.88 -8.65
C ARG A 37 -6.72 -1.99 -7.40
N PRO A 38 -7.78 -1.65 -6.66
CA PRO A 38 -7.63 -0.97 -5.38
C PRO A 38 -7.09 -1.95 -4.34
N LEU A 39 -6.10 -1.50 -3.56
CA LEU A 39 -5.62 -2.21 -2.38
C LEU A 39 -6.55 -1.90 -1.20
N ALA A 40 -6.93 -2.93 -0.44
CA ALA A 40 -7.64 -2.79 0.82
C ALA A 40 -6.66 -2.51 1.99
N GLU A 41 -7.20 -2.28 3.17
CA GLU A 41 -6.39 -2.18 4.38
C GLU A 41 -5.68 -3.51 4.67
N GLY A 42 -4.37 -3.44 4.94
CA GLY A 42 -3.51 -4.61 5.10
C GLY A 42 -3.15 -5.34 3.81
N ASP A 43 -3.67 -4.92 2.66
CA ASP A 43 -3.35 -5.51 1.36
C ASP A 43 -2.04 -4.95 0.78
N ALA A 44 -1.44 -5.69 -0.14
CA ALA A 44 -0.16 -5.38 -0.75
C ALA A 44 -0.17 -5.63 -2.26
N ALA A 45 0.67 -4.88 -3.00
CA ALA A 45 0.98 -5.22 -4.37
C ALA A 45 2.08 -6.29 -4.39
N ILE A 46 1.87 -7.38 -5.12
CA ILE A 46 2.88 -8.42 -5.33
C ILE A 46 3.39 -8.32 -6.76
N PHE A 47 4.71 -8.27 -6.92
CA PHE A 47 5.38 -8.33 -8.21
C PHE A 47 6.51 -9.36 -8.14
N LEU A 48 6.45 -10.36 -9.04
CA LEU A 48 7.40 -11.47 -9.09
C LEU A 48 7.54 -12.22 -7.74
N GLY A 49 6.43 -12.36 -7.01
CA GLY A 49 6.39 -13.05 -5.70
C GLY A 49 6.89 -12.22 -4.52
N ALA A 50 7.36 -10.99 -4.75
CA ALA A 50 7.76 -10.07 -3.70
C ALA A 50 6.71 -8.97 -3.50
N GLN A 51 6.49 -8.56 -2.25
CA GLN A 51 5.72 -7.36 -1.94
C GLN A 51 6.46 -6.12 -2.46
N VAL A 52 5.74 -5.25 -3.14
CA VAL A 52 6.25 -4.00 -3.73
C VAL A 52 5.32 -2.83 -3.43
N GLY A 53 5.86 -1.61 -3.49
CA GLY A 53 5.10 -0.39 -3.20
C GLY A 53 5.03 -0.11 -1.71
N PHE A 54 3.85 0.30 -1.23
CA PHE A 54 3.65 0.59 0.19
C PHE A 54 3.63 -0.71 1.01
N SER A 55 4.45 -0.76 2.06
CA SER A 55 4.42 -1.81 3.08
C SER A 55 4.63 -1.16 4.44
N VAL A 56 3.75 -1.47 5.40
CA VAL A 56 3.91 -1.05 6.80
C VAL A 56 5.07 -1.80 7.46
N VAL A 57 5.32 -3.03 7.01
CA VAL A 57 6.38 -3.91 7.51
C VAL A 57 7.56 -3.89 6.53
N PRO A 58 8.77 -3.51 6.96
CA PRO A 58 9.93 -3.53 6.09
C PRO A 58 10.22 -4.94 5.53
N PRO A 59 10.67 -5.07 4.27
CA PRO A 59 11.12 -6.35 3.75
C PRO A 59 12.22 -6.92 4.63
N LEU A 60 12.15 -8.22 4.94
CA LEU A 60 13.14 -8.96 5.75
C LEU A 60 13.25 -8.50 7.22
N SER A 61 12.35 -7.65 7.72
CA SER A 61 12.30 -7.31 9.15
C SER A 61 12.08 -8.57 9.98
N ILE A 62 12.83 -8.74 11.06
CA ILE A 62 12.55 -9.78 12.05
C ILE A 62 11.38 -9.34 12.93
N LEU A 63 10.58 -10.31 13.41
CA LEU A 63 9.39 -10.04 14.22
C LEU A 63 9.65 -9.08 15.40
N ALA A 64 10.82 -9.20 16.04
CA ALA A 64 11.21 -8.35 17.15
C ALA A 64 11.31 -6.85 16.77
N GLU A 65 11.83 -6.53 15.58
CA GLU A 65 11.92 -5.15 15.08
C GLU A 65 10.52 -4.57 14.83
N ASN A 66 9.62 -5.37 14.27
CA ASN A 66 8.24 -4.94 14.03
C ASN A 66 7.48 -4.67 15.34
N ILE A 67 7.74 -5.49 16.37
CA ILE A 67 7.17 -5.28 17.71
C ILE A 67 7.71 -3.98 18.32
N ASP A 68 9.01 -3.71 18.23
CA ASP A 68 9.62 -2.47 18.75
C ASP A 68 9.04 -1.23 18.04
N ILE A 69 8.94 -1.27 16.70
CA ILE A 69 8.33 -0.18 15.92
C ILE A 69 6.87 0.02 16.33
N GLY A 70 6.09 -1.05 16.44
CA GLY A 70 4.69 -0.99 16.89
C GLY A 70 4.54 -0.37 18.28
N GLN A 71 5.40 -0.74 19.23
CA GLN A 71 5.41 -0.17 20.57
C GLN A 71 5.73 1.33 20.55
N ARG A 72 6.75 1.74 19.77
CA ARG A 72 7.09 3.16 19.63
C ARG A 72 5.94 3.97 19.03
N ILE A 73 5.26 3.44 18.01
CA ILE A 73 4.07 4.09 17.43
C ILE A 73 2.97 4.24 18.48
N ALA A 74 2.64 3.18 19.22
CA ALA A 74 1.63 3.22 20.28
C ALA A 74 1.96 4.24 21.39
N GLN A 75 3.23 4.38 21.74
CA GLN A 75 3.70 5.31 22.77
C GLN A 75 3.88 6.75 22.27
N SER A 76 4.03 6.95 20.97
CA SER A 76 4.32 8.26 20.35
C SER A 76 3.17 9.26 20.41
N LYS A 77 1.98 8.84 20.85
CA LYS A 77 0.72 9.61 20.75
C LYS A 77 0.35 10.03 19.32
N LEU A 78 0.96 9.40 18.30
CA LEU A 78 0.60 9.55 16.89
C LEU A 78 -0.62 8.68 16.52
N ALA A 79 -0.91 7.65 17.33
CA ALA A 79 -2.18 6.95 17.33
C ALA A 79 -3.07 7.56 18.44
N PRO A 80 -4.30 8.01 18.12
CA PRO A 80 -5.22 8.61 19.08
C PRO A 80 -5.79 7.63 20.11
#